data_AF-A0A517QLM1-F1
#
_entry.id   AF-A0A517QLM1-F1
#
_cell.length_a   1.000
_cell.length_b   1.000
_cell.length_c   1.000
_cell.angle_alpha   90.00
_cell.angle_beta   90.00
_cell.angle_gamma   90.00
#
_symmetry.space_group_name_H-M   'P 1'
#
loop_
_entity.id
_entity.type
_entity.pdbx_description
1 polymer ?
#
loop_
_entity_poly.entity_id
_entity_poly.type
_entity_poly.pdbx_seq_one_letter_code
_entity_poly.pdbx_strand_id
1 'polypeptide(L)'
;MSSFRLPVNRELWSASRLSGFTSPQDLVRAREVVFLLFAGVCAALASGLFDFSLRIPGHAILRVIFPMTLGLALVPRKGAGTVMAAGAFSTGLFLRGTGIVAGMSIGAFTSLLVTGPLLDLTLRKTKNRSWIYLNCALAGLLSNSLAMSVRGLSKFLGWERLGRVPVGEWFSRAVLTYPVCGLIAGLLCAMILFSMRVTEPESVKGEE
;
A
#
# COMPACT_ATOMS: atom_id res chain seq x y z
N MET A 1 -20.81 -13.02 -18.51
CA MET A 1 -19.90 -12.22 -17.65
C MET A 1 -18.76 -11.71 -18.52
N SER A 2 -18.50 -10.41 -18.57
CA SER A 2 -17.39 -9.83 -19.34
C SER A 2 -16.04 -10.17 -18.69
N SER A 3 -15.11 -10.73 -19.45
CA SER A 3 -13.79 -11.10 -18.95
C SER A 3 -12.90 -9.85 -18.82
N PHE A 4 -12.74 -9.37 -17.59
CA PHE A 4 -11.88 -8.23 -17.29
C PHE A 4 -10.41 -8.59 -17.50
N ARG A 5 -9.69 -7.80 -18.32
CA ARG A 5 -8.27 -8.00 -18.62
C ARG A 5 -7.43 -6.99 -17.83
N LEU A 6 -6.60 -7.46 -16.90
CA LEU A 6 -5.53 -6.68 -16.30
C LEU A 6 -4.19 -7.22 -16.84
N PRO A 7 -3.45 -6.44 -17.65
CA PRO A 7 -2.18 -6.88 -18.19
C PRO A 7 -1.17 -7.10 -17.07
N VAL A 8 -0.31 -8.11 -17.23
CA VAL A 8 0.80 -8.37 -16.32
C VAL A 8 1.77 -7.18 -16.31
N ASN A 9 2.28 -6.79 -15.15
CA ASN A 9 3.40 -5.85 -15.09
C ASN A 9 4.72 -6.64 -15.21
N ARG A 10 5.30 -6.70 -16.40
CA ARG A 10 6.50 -7.51 -16.70
C ARG A 10 7.70 -7.20 -15.79
N GLU A 11 7.88 -5.94 -15.38
CA GLU A 11 8.98 -5.55 -14.49
C GLU A 11 8.76 -5.98 -13.03
N LEU A 12 7.50 -6.00 -12.57
CA LEU A 12 7.17 -6.60 -11.27
C LEU A 12 7.18 -8.13 -11.33
N TRP A 13 6.86 -8.71 -12.49
CA TRP A 13 6.93 -10.15 -12.73
C TRP A 13 8.37 -10.68 -12.65
N SER A 14 9.30 -10.02 -13.33
CA SER A 14 10.72 -10.38 -13.32
C SER A 14 11.40 -10.09 -11.97
N ALA A 15 10.87 -9.12 -11.21
CA ALA A 15 11.35 -8.80 -9.86
C ALA A 15 10.79 -9.74 -8.77
N SER A 16 9.53 -10.17 -8.85
CA SER A 16 8.87 -10.99 -7.83
C SER A 16 9.05 -12.50 -8.07
N ARG A 17 9.63 -13.23 -7.11
CA ARG A 17 9.68 -14.71 -7.13
C ARG A 17 8.43 -15.43 -6.56
N LEU A 18 7.36 -14.71 -6.19
CA LEU A 18 6.08 -15.30 -5.76
C LEU A 18 5.02 -15.40 -6.88
N SER A 19 5.42 -15.24 -8.14
CA SER A 19 4.54 -15.26 -9.31
C SER A 19 3.87 -16.62 -9.61
N GLY A 20 4.16 -17.68 -8.85
CA GLY A 20 3.57 -19.02 -9.03
C GLY A 20 2.03 -19.09 -8.95
N PHE A 21 1.35 -18.10 -8.34
CA PHE A 21 -0.12 -18.04 -8.31
C PHE A 21 -0.75 -17.45 -9.57
N THR A 22 0.01 -16.76 -10.40
CA THR A 22 -0.47 -16.07 -11.59
C THR A 22 -0.08 -16.86 -12.84
N SER A 23 -0.92 -16.82 -13.87
CA SER A 23 -0.56 -17.37 -15.19
C SER A 23 -0.16 -16.22 -16.11
N PRO A 24 0.83 -16.40 -17.02
CA PRO A 24 1.17 -15.39 -18.03
C PRO A 24 0.01 -15.00 -18.96
N GLN A 25 -1.10 -15.75 -18.93
CA GLN A 25 -2.35 -15.43 -19.62
C GLN A 25 -2.92 -14.07 -19.15
N ASP A 26 -3.35 -13.23 -20.09
CA ASP A 26 -3.92 -11.89 -19.84
C ASP A 26 -5.31 -11.88 -19.19
N LEU A 27 -5.92 -13.05 -18.98
CA LEU A 27 -7.20 -13.19 -18.28
C LEU A 27 -6.97 -13.19 -16.78
N VAL A 28 -7.60 -12.23 -16.09
CA VAL A 28 -7.60 -12.19 -14.63
C VAL A 28 -8.43 -13.35 -14.11
N ARG A 29 -7.80 -14.28 -13.41
CA ARG A 29 -8.50 -15.40 -12.77
C ARG A 29 -9.22 -14.86 -11.53
N ALA A 30 -10.46 -15.29 -11.28
CA ALA A 30 -11.23 -14.81 -10.12
C ALA A 30 -10.47 -14.95 -8.78
N ARG A 31 -9.66 -16.01 -8.65
CA ARG A 31 -8.74 -16.22 -7.50
C ARG A 31 -7.75 -15.08 -7.26
N GLU A 32 -7.26 -14.43 -8.32
CA GLU A 32 -6.32 -13.30 -8.24
C GLU A 32 -7.05 -12.07 -7.66
N VAL A 33 -8.29 -11.82 -8.08
CA VAL A 33 -9.13 -10.75 -7.55
C VAL A 33 -9.49 -11.00 -6.09
N VAL A 34 -9.90 -12.23 -5.73
CA VAL A 34 -10.21 -12.62 -4.35
C VAL A 34 -8.99 -12.43 -3.45
N PHE A 35 -7.79 -12.83 -3.91
CA PHE A 35 -6.57 -12.65 -3.13
C PHE A 35 -6.20 -11.17 -2.92
N LEU A 36 -6.35 -10.32 -3.95
CA LEU A 36 -6.16 -8.87 -3.82
C LEU A 36 -7.20 -8.24 -2.89
N LEU A 37 -8.49 -8.59 -3.00
CA LEU A 37 -9.52 -8.11 -2.09
C LEU A 37 -9.22 -8.53 -0.64
N PHE A 38 -8.77 -9.76 -0.41
CA PHE A 38 -8.34 -10.25 0.90
C PHE A 38 -7.12 -9.48 1.44
N ALA A 39 -6.10 -9.21 0.63
CA ALA A 39 -4.98 -8.35 1.02
C ALA A 39 -5.45 -6.93 1.41
N GLY A 40 -6.46 -6.39 0.71
CA GLY A 40 -7.13 -5.15 1.07
C GLY A 40 -7.88 -5.22 2.41
N VAL A 41 -8.64 -6.28 2.67
CA VAL A 41 -9.30 -6.55 3.96
C VAL A 41 -8.25 -6.59 5.09
N CYS A 42 -7.15 -7.32 4.90
CA CYS A 42 -6.05 -7.37 5.85
C CYS A 42 -5.42 -5.99 6.08
N ALA A 43 -5.29 -5.14 5.06
CA ALA A 43 -4.79 -3.77 5.19
C ALA A 43 -5.73 -2.88 6.03
N ALA A 44 -7.05 -3.00 5.83
CA ALA A 44 -8.05 -2.28 6.62
C ALA A 44 -8.06 -2.73 8.09
N LEU A 45 -8.03 -4.05 8.33
CA LEU A 45 -7.93 -4.63 9.68
C LEU A 45 -6.62 -4.20 10.36
N ALA A 46 -5.48 -4.25 9.67
CA ALA A 46 -4.20 -3.83 10.21
C ALA A 46 -4.17 -2.33 10.57
N SER A 47 -4.78 -1.48 9.73
CA SER A 47 -4.92 -0.05 10.00
C SER A 47 -5.87 0.26 11.17
N GLY A 48 -6.85 -0.60 11.42
CA GLY A 48 -7.85 -0.42 12.47
C GLY A 48 -7.48 -1.02 13.83
N LEU A 49 -6.90 -2.22 13.85
CA LEU A 49 -6.73 -3.03 15.04
C LEU A 49 -5.32 -3.00 15.65
N PHE A 50 -4.27 -2.86 14.83
CA PHE A 50 -2.92 -2.67 15.36
C PHE A 50 -2.70 -1.20 15.68
N ASP A 51 -2.51 -0.87 16.96
CA ASP A 51 -1.88 0.40 17.35
C ASP A 51 -0.43 0.11 17.74
N PHE A 52 0.53 0.63 16.97
CA PHE A 52 1.96 0.48 17.30
C PHE A 52 2.38 1.30 18.52
N SER A 53 1.47 2.07 19.15
CA SER A 53 1.76 3.01 20.24
C SER A 53 2.78 4.11 19.90
N LEU A 54 3.24 4.14 18.65
CA LEU A 54 4.04 5.21 18.06
C LEU A 54 3.19 6.47 18.03
N ARG A 55 3.40 7.37 18.99
CA ARG A 55 2.75 8.70 19.10
C ARG A 55 3.20 9.69 17.99
N ILE A 56 3.57 9.17 16.83
CA ILE A 56 4.11 9.86 15.66
C ILE A 56 3.00 10.03 14.62
N PRO A 57 2.66 11.26 14.19
CA PRO A 57 1.68 11.47 13.12
C PRO A 57 2.14 10.85 11.80
N GLY A 58 1.22 10.22 11.07
CA GLY A 58 1.53 9.65 9.75
C GLY A 58 2.08 8.21 9.74
N HIS A 59 2.24 7.56 10.89
CA HIS A 59 2.72 6.16 10.93
C HIS A 59 1.67 5.13 10.42
N ALA A 60 0.41 5.53 10.24
CA ALA A 60 -0.68 4.62 9.84
C ALA A 60 -0.43 3.93 8.48
N ILE A 61 0.27 4.60 7.56
CA ILE A 61 0.67 4.03 6.27
C ILE A 61 1.54 2.76 6.42
N LEU A 62 2.34 2.65 7.49
CA LEU A 62 3.19 1.49 7.76
C LEU A 62 2.37 0.21 8.05
N ARG A 63 1.15 0.36 8.61
CA ARG A 63 0.22 -0.75 8.87
C ARG A 63 -0.49 -1.22 7.60
N VAL A 64 -0.74 -0.29 6.68
CA VAL A 64 -1.41 -0.53 5.40
C VAL A 64 -0.45 -1.14 4.37
N ILE A 65 0.79 -0.65 4.33
CA ILE A 65 1.72 -0.99 3.25
C ILE A 65 2.13 -2.46 3.24
N PHE A 66 2.35 -3.08 4.41
CA PHE A 66 2.81 -4.47 4.50
C PHE A 66 1.85 -5.46 3.81
N PRO A 67 0.55 -5.57 4.17
CA PRO A 67 -0.37 -6.47 3.50
C PRO A 67 -0.64 -6.08 2.04
N MET A 68 -0.68 -4.80 1.70
CA MET A 68 -0.83 -4.36 0.30
C MET A 68 0.37 -4.78 -0.57
N THR A 69 1.60 -4.60 -0.09
CA THR A 69 2.79 -5.00 -0.83
C THR A 69 2.88 -6.52 -0.96
N LEU A 70 2.52 -7.28 0.08
CA LEU A 70 2.45 -8.73 -0.01
C LEU A 70 1.44 -9.20 -1.08
N GLY A 71 0.26 -8.56 -1.12
CA GLY A 71 -0.73 -8.76 -2.18
C GLY A 71 -0.18 -8.46 -3.58
N LEU A 72 0.53 -7.35 -3.74
CA LEU A 72 1.17 -6.96 -5.00
C LEU A 72 2.29 -7.90 -5.43
N ALA A 73 3.07 -8.42 -4.49
CA ALA A 73 4.15 -9.38 -4.74
C ALA A 73 3.60 -10.72 -5.27
N LEU A 74 2.50 -11.20 -4.69
CA LEU A 74 1.82 -12.44 -5.06
C LEU A 74 1.00 -12.32 -6.36
N VAL A 75 0.47 -11.13 -6.65
CA VAL A 75 -0.35 -10.85 -7.85
C VAL A 75 0.15 -9.56 -8.55
N PRO A 76 1.27 -9.61 -9.30
CA PRO A 76 1.91 -8.47 -9.95
C PRO A 76 1.18 -8.01 -11.25
N ARG A 77 -0.12 -7.76 -11.16
CA ARG A 77 -0.97 -7.23 -12.25
C ARG A 77 -1.01 -5.70 -12.22
N LYS A 78 -1.10 -5.04 -13.37
CA LYS A 78 -1.38 -3.58 -13.41
C LYS A 78 -2.79 -3.34 -12.87
N GLY A 79 -2.99 -2.43 -11.92
CA GLY A 79 -4.31 -2.20 -11.29
C GLY A 79 -4.54 -3.01 -10.01
N ALA A 80 -3.60 -3.87 -9.61
CA ALA A 80 -3.69 -4.67 -8.39
C ALA A 80 -3.79 -3.78 -7.14
N GLY A 81 -3.02 -2.69 -7.09
CA GLY A 81 -3.08 -1.71 -6.00
C GLY A 81 -4.49 -1.11 -5.84
N THR A 82 -5.12 -0.75 -6.95
CA THR A 82 -6.46 -0.17 -7.01
C THR A 82 -7.53 -1.15 -6.51
N VAL A 83 -7.44 -2.44 -6.88
CA VAL A 83 -8.35 -3.49 -6.39
C VAL A 83 -8.19 -3.67 -4.88
N MET A 84 -6.95 -3.74 -4.37
CA MET A 84 -6.69 -3.83 -2.93
C MET A 84 -7.23 -2.61 -2.18
N ALA A 85 -7.03 -1.40 -2.71
CA ALA A 85 -7.52 -0.16 -2.10
C ALA A 85 -9.05 -0.08 -2.07
N ALA A 86 -9.74 -0.53 -3.11
CA ALA A 86 -11.20 -0.60 -3.13
C ALA A 86 -11.74 -1.57 -2.06
N GLY A 87 -11.14 -2.77 -1.94
CA GLY A 87 -11.48 -3.72 -0.88
C GLY A 87 -11.17 -3.18 0.51
N ALA A 88 -10.00 -2.55 0.69
CA ALA A 88 -9.57 -1.97 1.95
C ALA A 88 -10.46 -0.81 2.41
N PHE A 89 -10.80 0.11 1.50
CA PHE A 89 -11.69 1.24 1.78
C PHE A 89 -13.10 0.79 2.14
N SER A 90 -13.67 -0.14 1.36
CA SER A 90 -15.00 -0.71 1.64
C SER A 90 -15.05 -1.42 2.99
N THR A 91 -14.01 -2.20 3.31
CA THR A 91 -13.86 -2.87 4.61
C THR A 91 -13.71 -1.86 5.75
N GLY A 92 -12.89 -0.82 5.58
CA GLY A 92 -12.73 0.24 6.57
C GLY A 92 -14.03 0.99 6.86
N LEU A 93 -14.83 1.27 5.82
CA LEU A 93 -16.16 1.88 5.99
C LEU A 93 -17.11 0.97 6.77
N PHE A 94 -17.13 -0.33 6.45
CA PHE A 94 -17.94 -1.31 7.17
C PHE A 94 -17.52 -1.44 8.65
N LEU A 95 -16.22 -1.57 8.93
CA LEU A 95 -15.67 -1.65 10.30
C LEU A 95 -15.92 -0.38 11.13
N ARG A 96 -15.97 0.79 10.48
CA ARG A 96 -16.32 2.05 11.14
C ARG A 96 -17.83 2.17 11.36
N GLY A 97 -18.65 1.79 10.39
CA GLY A 97 -20.12 1.84 10.49
C GLY A 97 -20.69 0.85 11.53
N THR A 98 -20.03 -0.29 11.73
CA THR A 98 -20.36 -1.28 12.78
C THR A 98 -19.78 -0.94 14.16
N GLY A 99 -18.98 0.13 14.29
CA GLY A 99 -18.34 0.53 15.55
C GLY A 99 -17.14 -0.31 15.98
N ILE A 100 -16.84 -1.42 15.30
CA ILE A 100 -15.69 -2.31 15.58
C ILE A 100 -14.38 -1.53 15.59
N VAL A 101 -14.23 -0.56 14.69
CA VAL A 101 -13.08 0.35 14.64
C VAL A 101 -13.54 1.81 14.66
N ALA A 102 -14.02 2.26 15.82
CA ALA A 102 -14.40 3.66 16.04
C ALA A 102 -13.24 4.67 15.88
N GLY A 103 -11.99 4.23 16.09
CA GLY A 103 -10.80 5.09 16.11
C GLY A 103 -10.15 5.40 14.75
N MET A 104 -10.66 4.89 13.62
CA MET A 104 -9.99 5.06 12.33
C MET A 104 -10.09 6.51 11.80
N SER A 105 -9.01 7.27 11.98
CA SER A 105 -8.90 8.68 11.56
C SER A 105 -9.11 8.88 10.05
N ILE A 106 -9.55 10.07 9.64
CA ILE A 106 -9.79 10.40 8.23
C ILE A 106 -8.51 10.23 7.39
N GLY A 107 -7.35 10.61 7.93
CA GLY A 107 -6.06 10.40 7.26
C GLY A 107 -5.75 8.92 6.98
N ALA A 108 -6.15 8.00 7.87
CA ALA A 108 -5.97 6.56 7.64
C ALA A 108 -6.85 6.03 6.49
N PHE A 109 -8.09 6.53 6.37
CA PHE A 109 -8.95 6.27 5.20
C PHE A 109 -8.32 6.80 3.91
N THR A 110 -7.78 8.02 3.92
CA THR A 110 -7.06 8.58 2.76
C THR A 110 -5.88 7.69 2.36
N SER A 111 -5.04 7.26 3.31
CA SER A 111 -3.95 6.32 3.00
C SER A 111 -4.45 4.99 2.43
N LEU A 112 -5.47 4.36 3.03
CA LEU A 112 -6.05 3.10 2.54
C LEU A 112 -6.55 3.20 1.10
N LEU A 113 -7.25 4.29 0.76
CA LEU A 113 -7.83 4.53 -0.56
C LEU A 113 -6.77 4.90 -1.61
N VAL A 114 -5.74 5.67 -1.24
CA VAL A 114 -4.83 6.33 -2.18
C VAL A 114 -3.50 5.57 -2.38
N THR A 115 -3.03 4.81 -1.38
CA THR A 115 -1.76 4.06 -1.48
C THR A 115 -1.74 3.09 -2.66
N GLY A 116 -2.81 2.31 -2.84
CA GLY A 116 -2.91 1.34 -3.93
C GLY A 116 -2.85 1.96 -5.33
N PRO A 117 -3.73 2.92 -5.66
CA PRO A 117 -3.69 3.64 -6.95
C PRO A 117 -2.36 4.37 -7.20
N LEU A 118 -1.73 4.95 -6.18
CA LEU A 118 -0.42 5.58 -6.35
C LEU A 118 0.68 4.56 -6.65
N LEU A 119 0.71 3.41 -5.97
CA LEU A 119 1.63 2.32 -6.30
C LEU A 119 1.42 1.83 -7.73
N ASP A 120 0.17 1.64 -8.17
CA ASP A 120 -0.13 1.31 -9.57
C ASP A 120 0.41 2.38 -10.54
N LEU A 121 0.21 3.66 -10.24
CA LEU A 121 0.60 4.77 -11.12
C LEU A 121 2.12 4.94 -11.22
N THR A 122 2.86 4.88 -10.11
CA THR A 122 4.32 5.01 -10.13
C THR A 122 4.96 3.76 -10.74
N LEU A 123 4.49 2.55 -10.38
CA LEU A 123 5.07 1.31 -10.89
C LEU A 123 4.78 1.08 -12.38
N ARG A 124 3.67 1.58 -12.94
CA ARG A 124 3.36 1.54 -14.38
C ARG A 124 4.44 2.16 -15.27
N LYS A 125 5.20 3.14 -14.78
CA LYS A 125 6.23 3.85 -15.54
C LYS A 125 7.65 3.30 -15.34
N THR A 126 7.81 2.26 -14.52
CA THR A 126 9.13 1.73 -14.18
C THR A 126 9.71 0.93 -15.34
N LYS A 127 10.96 1.23 -15.73
CA LYS A 127 11.71 0.50 -16.76
C LYS A 127 12.89 -0.30 -16.23
N ASN A 128 13.51 0.15 -15.13
CA ASN A 128 14.72 -0.49 -14.58
C ASN A 128 14.53 -0.76 -13.08
N ARG A 129 15.22 -1.78 -12.57
CA ARG A 129 15.12 -2.24 -11.17
C ARG A 129 15.30 -1.13 -10.12
N SER A 130 16.31 -0.27 -10.27
CA SER A 130 16.59 0.82 -9.30
C SER A 130 15.45 1.83 -9.20
N TRP A 131 14.69 2.04 -10.28
CA TRP A 131 13.54 2.93 -10.29
C TRP A 131 12.35 2.36 -9.50
N ILE A 132 12.28 1.05 -9.22
CA ILE A 132 11.23 0.47 -8.37
C ILE A 132 11.35 1.04 -6.95
N TYR A 133 12.56 1.13 -6.38
CA TYR A 133 12.78 1.73 -5.06
C TYR A 133 12.30 3.18 -5.01
N LEU A 134 12.71 4.00 -6.00
CA LEU A 134 12.33 5.41 -6.07
C LEU A 134 10.82 5.59 -6.29
N ASN A 135 10.20 4.78 -7.14
CA ASN A 135 8.76 4.85 -7.44
C ASN A 135 7.90 4.37 -6.27
N CYS A 136 8.34 3.39 -5.49
CA CYS A 136 7.67 3.00 -4.25
C CYS A 136 7.85 4.07 -3.16
N ALA A 137 9.07 4.60 -2.96
CA ALA A 137 9.36 5.69 -2.04
C ALA A 137 8.49 6.93 -2.35
N LEU A 138 8.39 7.30 -3.64
CA LEU A 138 7.56 8.40 -4.11
C LEU A 138 6.06 8.12 -3.91
N ALA A 139 5.57 6.91 -4.18
CA ALA A 139 4.17 6.55 -3.92
C ALA A 139 3.82 6.62 -2.42
N GLY A 140 4.70 6.13 -1.54
CA GLY A 140 4.53 6.21 -0.09
C GLY A 140 4.57 7.65 0.42
N LEU A 141 5.51 8.46 -0.07
CA LEU A 141 5.60 9.91 0.20
C LEU A 141 4.32 10.63 -0.23
N LEU A 142 3.88 10.47 -1.48
CA LEU A 142 2.68 11.13 -2.02
C LEU A 142 1.41 10.68 -1.27
N SER A 143 1.27 9.39 -0.97
CA SER A 143 0.12 8.86 -0.22
C SER A 143 0.03 9.46 1.18
N ASN A 144 1.16 9.54 1.90
CA ASN A 144 1.17 10.09 3.25
C ASN A 144 1.03 11.61 3.27
N SER A 145 1.62 12.32 2.30
CA SER A 145 1.40 13.77 2.13
C SER A 145 -0.06 14.11 1.82
N LEU A 146 -0.75 13.31 1.00
CA LEU A 146 -2.20 13.47 0.78
C LEU A 146 -3.01 13.19 2.04
N ALA A 147 -2.67 12.15 2.81
CA ALA A 147 -3.28 11.89 4.11
C ALA A 147 -3.05 13.03 5.12
N MET A 148 -1.88 13.66 5.12
CA MET A 148 -1.58 14.86 5.90
C MET A 148 -2.48 16.03 5.48
N SER A 149 -2.59 16.30 4.18
CA SER A 149 -3.39 17.41 3.65
C SER A 149 -4.89 17.24 3.97
N VAL A 150 -5.46 16.05 3.73
CA VAL A 150 -6.88 15.79 4.03
C VAL A 150 -7.13 15.88 5.53
N ARG A 151 -6.23 15.37 6.37
CA ARG A 151 -6.36 15.48 7.83
C ARG A 151 -6.18 16.90 8.34
N GLY A 152 -5.25 17.67 7.77
CA GLY A 152 -5.04 19.08 8.09
C GLY A 152 -6.27 19.91 7.75
N LEU A 153 -6.85 19.71 6.56
CA LEU A 153 -8.11 20.33 6.16
C LEU A 153 -9.27 19.92 7.09
N SER A 154 -9.38 18.65 7.44
CA SER A 154 -10.41 18.16 8.38
C SER A 154 -10.26 18.72 9.80
N LYS A 155 -9.03 19.03 10.25
CA LYS A 155 -8.76 19.74 11.50
C LYS A 155 -9.10 21.22 11.39
N PHE A 156 -8.74 21.88 10.29
CA PHE A 156 -9.04 23.29 10.03
C PHE A 156 -10.55 23.56 9.96
N LEU A 157 -11.32 22.66 9.34
CA LEU A 157 -12.78 22.72 9.26
C LEU A 157 -13.49 22.25 10.56
N GLY A 158 -12.75 21.90 11.62
CA GLY A 158 -13.32 21.49 12.90
C GLY A 158 -14.02 20.13 12.93
N TRP A 159 -13.88 19.31 11.88
CA TRP A 159 -14.48 17.98 11.78
C TRP A 159 -13.76 16.95 12.69
N GLU A 160 -12.43 17.02 12.84
CA GLU A 160 -11.68 16.19 13.82
C GLU A 160 -11.66 16.83 15.23
N ARG A 161 -12.82 16.89 15.92
CA ARG A 161 -12.87 17.23 17.38
C ARG A 161 -12.20 16.19 18.30
N LEU A 162 -11.83 15.03 17.76
CA LEU A 162 -11.24 13.90 18.48
C LEU A 162 -9.75 14.05 18.84
N GLY A 163 -9.07 15.12 18.40
CA GLY A 163 -7.66 15.34 18.67
C GLY A 163 -7.40 16.44 19.70
N ARG A 164 -7.03 16.09 20.94
CA ARG A 164 -6.65 17.03 22.02
C ARG A 164 -5.44 17.93 21.70
N VAL A 165 -4.63 17.59 20.69
CA VAL A 165 -3.41 18.33 20.32
C VAL A 165 -3.78 19.55 19.45
N PRO A 166 -3.36 20.78 19.82
CA PRO A 166 -3.57 21.99 19.02
C PRO A 166 -3.08 21.84 17.58
N VAL A 167 -3.73 22.55 16.63
CA VAL A 167 -3.41 22.45 15.20
C VAL A 167 -1.94 22.80 14.92
N GLY A 168 -1.39 23.84 15.58
CA GLY A 168 0.01 24.23 15.43
C GLY A 168 1.02 23.17 15.88
N GLU A 169 0.82 22.59 17.08
CA GLU A 169 1.66 21.49 17.59
C GLU A 169 1.56 20.21 16.76
N TRP A 170 0.37 19.92 16.23
CA TRP A 170 0.17 18.80 15.33
C TRP A 170 0.87 19.04 13.99
N PHE A 171 0.75 20.25 13.41
CA PHE A 171 1.27 20.58 12.10
C PHE A 171 2.80 20.60 12.05
N SER A 172 3.46 21.20 13.06
CA SER A 172 4.93 21.24 13.14
C SER A 172 5.56 19.85 13.18
N ARG A 173 4.91 18.89 13.86
CA ARG A 173 5.31 17.48 13.83
C ARG A 173 4.95 16.82 12.51
N ALA A 174 3.72 17.02 12.03
CA ALA A 174 3.19 16.36 10.85
C ALA A 174 4.00 16.66 9.57
N VAL A 175 4.44 17.91 9.39
CA VAL A 175 5.19 18.33 8.18
C VAL A 175 6.50 17.55 8.00
N LEU A 176 7.10 17.07 9.09
CA LEU A 176 8.29 16.21 9.06
C LEU A 176 7.92 14.73 9.08
N THR A 177 7.01 14.30 9.97
CA THR A 177 6.78 12.88 10.23
C THR A 177 5.99 12.19 9.12
N TYR A 178 5.07 12.88 8.42
CA TYR A 178 4.35 12.27 7.30
C TYR A 178 5.28 11.97 6.10
N PRO A 179 6.11 12.91 5.61
CA PRO A 179 7.09 12.59 4.56
C PRO A 179 8.04 11.46 4.94
N VAL A 180 8.60 11.48 6.15
CA VAL A 180 9.52 10.44 6.63
C VAL A 180 8.82 9.07 6.71
N CYS A 181 7.65 8.97 7.34
CA CYS A 181 6.89 7.72 7.40
C CYS A 181 6.45 7.24 6.00
N GLY A 182 6.15 8.14 5.08
CA GLY A 182 5.77 7.83 3.70
C GLY A 182 6.95 7.26 2.89
N LEU A 183 8.12 7.88 3.00
CA LEU A 183 9.37 7.38 2.39
C LEU A 183 9.75 6.01 2.97
N ILE A 184 9.72 5.84 4.29
CA ILE A 184 9.99 4.55 4.95
C ILE A 184 9.00 3.49 4.46
N ALA A 185 7.70 3.77 4.43
CA ALA A 185 6.70 2.84 3.91
C ALA A 185 6.97 2.43 2.46
N GLY A 186 7.30 3.39 1.60
CA GLY A 186 7.65 3.13 0.21
C GLY A 186 8.94 2.31 0.04
N LEU A 187 9.95 2.54 0.88
CA LEU A 187 11.17 1.72 0.91
C LEU A 187 10.90 0.31 1.44
N LEU A 188 10.11 0.16 2.50
CA LEU A 188 9.64 -1.15 2.99
C LEU A 188 8.87 -1.91 1.89
N CYS A 189 8.03 -1.21 1.11
CA CYS A 189 7.34 -1.78 -0.04
C CYS A 189 8.34 -2.33 -1.07
N ALA A 190 9.31 -1.52 -1.50
CA ALA A 190 10.34 -1.98 -2.42
C ALA A 190 11.17 -3.14 -1.85
N MET A 191 11.53 -3.10 -0.57
CA MET A 191 12.23 -4.21 0.08
C MET A 191 11.40 -5.48 0.06
N ILE A 192 10.13 -5.49 0.45
CA ILE A 192 9.28 -6.70 0.42
C ILE A 192 9.18 -7.27 -1.01
N LEU A 193 9.08 -6.42 -2.03
CA LEU A 193 9.07 -6.84 -3.44
C LEU A 193 10.38 -7.50 -3.89
N PHE A 194 11.53 -7.15 -3.28
CA PHE A 194 12.85 -7.68 -3.67
C PHE A 194 13.44 -8.73 -2.72
N SER A 195 13.13 -8.68 -1.43
CA SER A 195 13.70 -9.54 -0.37
C SER A 195 13.21 -10.98 -0.46
N MET A 196 12.09 -11.24 -1.15
CA MET A 196 11.63 -12.60 -1.44
C MET A 196 12.41 -13.25 -2.60
N ARG A 197 13.62 -12.74 -2.92
CA ARG A 197 14.60 -13.42 -3.77
C ARG A 197 15.19 -14.63 -3.06
N VAL A 198 14.61 -15.81 -3.32
CA VAL A 198 15.37 -17.07 -3.27
C VAL A 198 16.48 -16.98 -4.31
N THR A 199 17.73 -16.98 -3.86
CA THR A 199 18.89 -17.17 -4.72
C THR A 199 18.76 -18.54 -5.38
N GLU A 200 18.57 -18.58 -6.69
CA GLU A 200 18.81 -19.83 -7.41
C GLU A 200 20.30 -20.13 -7.20
N PRO A 201 20.66 -21.35 -6.74
CA PRO A 201 22.06 -21.72 -6.71
C PRO A 201 22.61 -21.51 -8.11
N GLU A 202 23.78 -20.87 -8.24
CA GLU A 202 24.45 -20.80 -9.54
C GLU A 202 24.52 -22.23 -10.06
N SER A 203 23.84 -22.49 -11.18
CA SER A 203 23.96 -23.77 -11.86
C SER A 203 25.42 -23.90 -12.21
N VAL A 204 26.15 -24.72 -11.44
CA VAL A 204 27.57 -24.97 -11.61
C VAL A 204 27.78 -25.19 -13.09
N LYS A 205 28.49 -24.26 -13.73
CA LYS A 205 28.86 -24.41 -15.14
C LYS A 205 29.82 -25.59 -15.16
N GLY A 206 29.26 -26.76 -15.47
CA GLY A 206 30.01 -27.99 -15.61
C GLY A 206 31.15 -27.74 -16.58
N GLU A 207 32.32 -28.20 -16.17
CA GLU A 207 33.56 -28.14 -16.93
C GLU A 207 33.40 -28.95 -18.24
N GLU A 208 33.73 -28.32 -19.36
CA GLU A 208 34.17 -28.97 -20.61
C GLU A 208 35.58 -28.42 -20.95
#